data_AF-N6VB00-F1
#
_entry.id   AF-N6VB00-F1
#
_cell.length_a   1.000
_cell.length_b   1.000
_cell.length_c   1.000
_cell.angle_alpha   90.00
_cell.angle_beta   90.00
_cell.angle_gamma   90.00
#
_symmetry.space_group_name_H-M   'P 1'
#
loop_
_entity.id
_entity.type
_entity.pdbx_description
1 polymer ?
#
loop_
_entity_poly.entity_id
_entity_poly.type
_entity_poly.pdbx_seq_one_letter_code
_entity_poly.pdbx_strand_id
1 'polypeptide(L)' 'MQTVIETMAYLTSAKEEGISSDELSDIISFIAANPSAGDLMQGTGGARKVRFPTKQKGKSGGYRIITFLVVKIPPYFF' A
#
# COMPACT_ATOMS: atom_id res chain seq x y z
N MET A 1 -5.15 -2.92 13.41
CA MET A 1 -5.10 -3.82 12.24
C MET A 1 -6.34 -3.55 11.41
N GLN A 2 -6.16 -3.24 10.13
CA GLN A 2 -7.21 -2.94 9.16
C GLN A 2 -7.24 -4.02 8.07
N THR A 3 -8.40 -4.19 7.42
CA THR A 3 -8.50 -5.03 6.22
C THR A 3 -7.86 -4.32 5.04
N VAL A 4 -7.03 -5.03 4.28
CA VAL A 4 -6.42 -4.53 3.04
C VAL A 4 -7.18 -5.14 1.87
N ILE A 5 -7.51 -4.31 0.88
CA ILE A 5 -8.10 -4.74 -0.38
C ILE A 5 -7.08 -4.43 -1.48
N GLU A 6 -6.76 -5.44 -2.25
CA GLU A 6 -5.81 -5.35 -3.36
C GLU A 6 -6.56 -5.09 -4.66
N THR A 7 -6.04 -4.18 -5.48
CA THR A 7 -6.61 -3.91 -6.79
C THR A 7 -5.95 -4.79 -7.84
N MET A 8 -6.65 -5.06 -8.95
CA MET A 8 -6.05 -5.80 -10.06
C MET A 8 -4.81 -5.09 -10.63
N ALA A 9 -4.82 -3.76 -10.68
CA ALA A 9 -3.66 -2.98 -11.11
C ALA A 9 -2.44 -3.19 -10.19
N TYR A 10 -2.67 -3.27 -8.87
CA TYR A 10 -1.61 -3.57 -7.91
C TYR A 10 -1.04 -4.97 -8.12
N LEU A 11 -1.89 -5.98 -8.27
CA LEU A 11 -1.46 -7.37 -8.48
C LEU A 11 -0.66 -7.54 -9.78
N THR A 12 -1.10 -6.91 -10.88
CA THR A 12 -0.37 -6.92 -12.15
C THR A 12 1.00 -6.27 -12.01
N SER A 13 1.06 -5.07 -11.42
CA SER A 13 2.33 -4.36 -11.21
C SER A 13 3.29 -5.12 -10.28
N ALA A 14 2.78 -5.72 -9.21
CA ALA A 14 3.59 -6.53 -8.31
C ALA A 14 4.22 -7.74 -9.03
N LYS A 15 3.47 -8.38 -9.95
CA LYS A 15 3.98 -9.47 -10.77
C LYS A 15 5.06 -9.00 -11.75
N GLU A 16 4.86 -7.87 -12.41
CA GLU A 16 5.83 -7.28 -13.36
C GLU A 16 7.15 -6.90 -12.66
N GLU A 17 7.07 -6.40 -11.43
CA GLU A 17 8.23 -6.06 -10.58
C GLU A 17 8.92 -7.30 -9.97
N GLY A 18 8.36 -8.49 -10.17
CA GLY A 18 8.87 -9.75 -9.64
C GLY A 18 8.82 -9.81 -8.12
N ILE A 19 7.76 -9.25 -7.51
CA ILE A 19 7.51 -9.35 -6.06
C ILE A 19 7.06 -10.78 -5.75
N SER A 20 7.74 -11.42 -4.80
CA SER A 20 7.36 -12.76 -4.33
C SER A 20 6.08 -12.73 -3.49
N SER A 21 5.41 -13.87 -3.34
CA SER A 21 4.23 -14.00 -2.47
C SER A 21 4.52 -13.60 -1.03
N ASP A 22 5.72 -13.91 -0.54
CA ASP A 22 6.13 -13.62 0.84
C ASP A 22 6.35 -12.11 1.04
N GLU A 23 7.03 -11.45 0.09
CA GLU A 23 7.19 -9.99 0.10
C GLU A 23 5.84 -9.28 -0.01
N LEU A 24 4.92 -9.81 -0.80
CA LEU A 24 3.58 -9.27 -0.96
C LEU A 24 2.79 -9.41 0.35
N SER A 25 2.89 -10.55 1.03
CA SER A 25 2.32 -10.77 2.38
C SER A 25 2.91 -9.82 3.43
N ASP A 26 4.22 -9.57 3.38
CA ASP A 26 4.90 -8.60 4.25
C ASP A 26 4.36 -7.18 4.03
N ILE A 27 4.18 -6.77 2.77
CA ILE A 27 3.62 -5.47 2.41
C ILE A 27 2.19 -5.35 2.94
N ILE A 28 1.32 -6.34 2.69
CA ILE A 28 -0.06 -6.35 3.17
C ILE A 28 -0.11 -6.24 4.69
N SER A 29 0.67 -7.06 5.38
CA SER A 29 0.73 -7.07 6.85
C SER A 29 1.18 -5.72 7.41
N PHE A 30 2.17 -5.09 6.77
CA PHE A 30 2.65 -3.77 7.14
C PHE A 30 1.58 -2.69 6.97
N ILE A 31 0.87 -2.68 5.82
CA ILE A 31 -0.20 -1.71 5.54
C ILE A 31 -1.40 -1.93 6.48
N ALA A 32 -1.77 -3.17 6.73
CA ALA A 32 -2.85 -3.53 7.67
C ALA A 32 -2.54 -3.05 9.10
N ALA A 33 -1.28 -3.15 9.53
CA ALA A 33 -0.83 -2.66 10.82
C ALA A 33 -0.70 -1.13 10.87
N ASN A 34 -0.28 -0.50 9.77
CA ASN A 34 0.03 0.93 9.67
C ASN A 34 -0.75 1.61 8.55
N PRO A 35 -2.10 1.71 8.64
CA PRO A 35 -2.94 2.21 7.56
C PRO A 35 -2.69 3.67 7.16
N SER A 36 -2.09 4.46 8.05
CA SER A 36 -1.72 5.86 7.79
C SER A 36 -0.28 6.05 7.32
N ALA A 37 0.46 4.96 7.07
CA ALA A 37 1.85 5.02 6.64
C ALA A 37 2.01 5.74 5.29
N GLY A 38 3.21 6.31 5.09
CA GLY A 38 3.55 7.01 3.87
C GLY A 38 3.02 8.44 3.79
N ASP A 39 3.53 9.15 2.78
CA ASP A 39 3.23 10.56 2.59
C ASP A 39 1.89 10.73 1.87
N LEU A 40 1.03 11.62 2.38
CA LEU A 40 -0.21 11.99 1.70
C LEU A 40 0.13 12.68 0.38
N MET A 41 -0.43 12.17 -0.72
CA MET A 41 -0.30 12.77 -2.05
C MET A 41 -1.41 13.81 -2.24
N GLN A 42 -1.05 15.10 -2.19
CA GLN A 42 -2.02 16.18 -2.41
C GLN A 42 -2.69 16.07 -3.79
N GLY A 43 -3.97 16.46 -3.87
CA GLY A 43 -4.75 16.40 -5.11
C GLY A 43 -5.27 15.01 -5.50
N THR A 44 -5.04 13.96 -4.70
CA THR A 44 -5.46 12.58 -5.03
C THR A 44 -6.69 12.10 -4.26
N GLY A 45 -7.30 12.96 -3.44
CA GLY A 45 -8.45 12.59 -2.61
C GLY A 45 -8.11 11.66 -1.43
N GLY A 46 -6.83 11.49 -1.08
CA GLY A 46 -6.42 10.73 0.10
C GLY A 46 -5.41 9.60 -0.14
N ALA A 47 -4.83 9.51 -1.34
CA ALA A 47 -3.81 8.49 -1.63
C ALA A 47 -2.54 8.75 -0.81
N ARG A 48 -1.90 7.69 -0.34
CA ARG A 48 -0.65 7.73 0.41
C ARG A 48 0.44 6.96 -0.32
N LYS A 49 1.65 7.53 -0.37
CA LYS A 49 2.83 6.94 -0.97
C LYS A 49 3.73 6.35 0.11
N VAL A 50 3.75 5.02 0.18
CA VAL A 50 4.56 4.26 1.12
C VAL A 50 5.87 3.84 0.46
N ARG A 51 6.99 4.07 1.14
CA ARG A 51 8.30 3.53 0.75
C ARG A 51 8.55 2.25 1.54
N PHE A 52 8.60 1.11 0.86
CA PHE A 52 8.79 -0.19 1.51
C PHE A 52 10.14 -0.80 1.09
N PRO A 53 11.06 -1.09 2.02
CA PRO A 53 12.35 -1.67 1.66
C PRO A 53 12.18 -3.07 1.07
N THR A 54 12.93 -3.40 0.01
CA THR A 54 13.01 -4.79 -0.47
C THR A 54 13.96 -5.58 0.42
N LYS A 55 13.65 -6.87 0.62
CA LYS A 55 14.55 -7.81 1.31
C LYS A 55 15.56 -8.43 0.34
N GLN A 56 15.42 -8.23 -0.97
CA GLN A 56 16.29 -8.82 -1.98
C GLN A 56 17.65 -8.10 -2.04
N LYS A 57 18.70 -8.87 -1.77
CA LYS A 57 20.09 -8.42 -1.88
C LYS A 57 20.44 -8.18 -3.36
N GLY A 58 20.67 -6.92 -3.75
CA GLY A 58 21.09 -6.53 -5.10
C GLY A 58 20.12 -5.64 -5.89
N LYS A 59 18.84 -5.56 -5.48
CA LYS A 59 17.94 -4.51 -5.96
C LYS A 59 18.19 -3.23 -5.15
N SER A 60 18.67 -2.17 -5.81
CA SER A 60 19.06 -0.91 -5.16
C SER A 60 17.88 0.00 -4.79
N GLY A 61 16.64 -0.44 -5.00
CA GLY A 61 15.43 0.33 -4.68
C GLY A 61 14.36 -0.55 -4.04
N GLY A 62 13.80 -0.06 -2.92
CA GLY A 62 12.56 -0.62 -2.37
C GLY A 62 11.33 -0.26 -3.21
N TYR A 63 10.19 -0.84 -2.86
CA TYR A 63 8.91 -0.62 -3.54
C TYR A 63 8.27 0.72 -3.13
N ARG A 64 7.48 1.28 -4.05
CA ARG A 64 6.59 2.41 -3.77
C ARG A 64 5.17 1.91 -3.90
N ILE A 65 4.46 1.82 -2.78
CA ILE A 65 3.08 1.35 -2.75
C ILE A 65 2.15 2.56 -2.57
N ILE A 66 1.11 2.63 -3.39
CA ILE A 66 0.04 3.63 -3.27
C ILE A 66 -1.14 3.00 -2.55
N THR A 67 -1.61 3.62 -1.48
CA THR A 67 -2.72 3.12 -0.65
C THR A 67 -3.77 4.18 -0.40
N PHE A 68 -5.00 3.75 -0.14
CA PHE A 68 -6.08 4.61 0.35
C PHE A 68 -6.58 4.08 1.68
N LEU A 69 -6.65 4.95 2.68
CA LEU A 69 -7.30 4.63 3.94
C LEU A 69 -8.76 5.06 3.87
N VAL A 70 -9.65 4.09 3.72
CA VAL A 70 -11.10 4.33 3.77
C VAL A 70 -11.51 4.44 5.24
N VAL A 71 -11.63 5.67 5.73
CA VAL A 71 -12.31 5.93 7.00
C VAL A 71 -13.81 6.00 6.74
N LYS A 72 -14.60 5.36 7.60
CA LYS A 72 -16.06 5.47 7.55
C LYS A 72 -16.40 6.96 7.69
N ILE A 73 -16.89 7.57 6.62
CA ILE A 73 -17.40 8.94 6.68
C ILE A 73 -18.53 8.89 7.72
N PRO A 74 -18.50 9.70 8.80
CA PRO A 74 -19.66 9.78 9.68
C PRO A 74 -20.86 10.14 8.81
N PRO A 75 -22.02 9.47 8.95
CA PRO A 75 -23.20 9.86 8.20
C PRO A 75 -23.49 11.31 8.59
N TYR A 76 -23.22 12.23 7.67
CA TYR A 76 -23.73 13.58 7.79
C TYR A 76 -25.26 13.44 7.67
N PHE A 77 -25.94 13.46 8.80
CA PHE A 77 -27.38 13.69 8.84
C PHE A 77 -27.57 15.17 8.52
N PHE A 78 -28.10 15.46 7.33
CA PHE A 78 -28.66 16.76 7.00
C PHE A 78 -30.07 16.86 7.60
#